data_AF-A0A422HKM9-F1
#
_entry.id   AF-A0A422HKM9-F1
#
_cell.length_a   1.000
_cell.length_b   1.000
_cell.length_c   1.000
_cell.angle_alpha   90.00
_cell.angle_beta   90.00
_cell.angle_gamma   90.00
#
_symmetry.space_group_name_H-M   'P 1'
#
loop_
_entity.id
_entity.type
_entity.pdbx_description
1 polymer ?
#
loop_
_entity_poly.entity_id
_entity_poly.type
_entity_poly.pdbx_seq_one_letter_code
_entity_poly.pdbx_strand_id
1 'polypeptide(L)'
;METPINLTALSSLLGIPGSTPLTTREMNERLQVYLYPPSKTSGRLQCFVSSLSQAFRVLGVRLLSRKEAIREDGTFRPGIVVIAPGDYPDDELAINRVSALYNTIIVGIHDMPAPLHAGSSTQNKLDAIVSRLAWDMVHISIYLDDDRWTVCTMNGGVVELPGPCPLPSDIQATLVPKLAAQVVPPRPSDINFLPGTLASTSAIFSSIADDFTACARLWRDNDYLLTHTSRESLHYRSAFYRKVVARYLDQRSGMSYGFFARQLPQAVPPAIPCETAPAPGLTETPDDGIAVRVLDSWYRVKPAAVIVITTRSGCRKTQLDPATDLVSITLDNGRITFRTGSEHPDSSPARPSFDTLTILAHALGNTFIASLLKTLRPSWNFPGDLASKGASMTHWHGYPQHGQHELISEGYFTHGEHNPPVSCSTPQSAAYSLLGKLEALEASLKTGRPYRGDIHIEPHHGTNIVGSLDLAQTARLLNG
;
A
#
# COMPACT_ATOMS: atom_id res chain seq x y z
N MET A 1 4.51 -18.51 -13.89
CA MET A 1 3.50 -17.75 -14.65
C MET A 1 4.27 -16.71 -15.44
N GLU A 2 4.15 -16.69 -16.77
CA GLU A 2 4.78 -15.63 -17.57
C GLU A 2 4.05 -14.31 -17.32
N THR A 3 4.81 -13.27 -16.98
CA THR A 3 4.24 -11.96 -16.63
C THR A 3 3.63 -11.31 -17.87
N PRO A 4 2.45 -10.68 -17.79
CA PRO A 4 1.80 -10.05 -18.93
C PRO A 4 2.54 -8.81 -19.45
N ILE A 5 3.53 -8.33 -18.70
CA ILE A 5 4.40 -7.20 -19.04
C ILE A 5 5.83 -7.55 -18.61
N ASN A 6 6.82 -7.01 -19.31
CA ASN A 6 8.22 -7.12 -18.92
C ASN A 6 8.45 -6.40 -17.55
N LEU A 7 9.14 -7.05 -16.60
CA LEU A 7 9.36 -6.49 -15.26
C LEU A 7 10.24 -5.24 -15.24
N THR A 8 11.20 -5.12 -16.16
CA THR A 8 12.03 -3.92 -16.32
C THR A 8 11.17 -2.75 -16.82
N ALA A 9 10.29 -3.02 -17.79
CA ALA A 9 9.33 -2.02 -18.29
C ALA A 9 8.36 -1.59 -17.18
N LEU A 10 7.78 -2.54 -16.44
CA LEU A 10 6.93 -2.28 -15.28
C LEU A 10 7.63 -1.39 -14.25
N SER A 11 8.88 -1.71 -13.93
CA SER A 11 9.66 -0.96 -12.95
C SER A 11 9.93 0.48 -13.41
N SER A 12 10.29 0.65 -14.68
CA SER A 12 10.50 1.95 -15.32
C SER A 12 9.23 2.81 -15.31
N LEU A 13 8.09 2.23 -15.71
CA LEU A 13 6.79 2.90 -15.75
C LEU A 13 6.38 3.45 -14.39
N LEU A 14 6.58 2.66 -13.33
CA LEU A 14 6.22 3.03 -11.96
C LEU A 14 7.32 3.83 -11.25
N GLY A 15 8.52 3.97 -11.83
CA GLY A 15 9.65 4.62 -11.16
C GLY A 15 10.16 3.85 -9.94
N ILE A 16 10.00 2.52 -9.93
CA ILE A 16 10.48 1.65 -8.85
C ILE A 16 11.82 0.99 -9.21
N PRO A 17 12.63 0.57 -8.22
CA PRO A 17 13.86 -0.16 -8.51
C PRO A 17 13.56 -1.46 -9.28
N GLY A 18 14.28 -1.70 -10.38
CA GLY A 18 14.17 -2.95 -11.15
C GLY A 18 14.56 -4.20 -10.36
N SER A 19 15.22 -4.01 -9.21
CA SER A 19 15.50 -5.07 -8.25
C SER A 19 14.35 -5.30 -7.26
N THR A 20 13.19 -4.68 -7.35
CA THR A 20 12.09 -4.91 -6.38
C THR A 20 11.68 -6.40 -6.36
N PRO A 21 11.72 -7.10 -5.21
CA PRO A 21 11.29 -8.50 -5.14
C PRO A 21 9.77 -8.58 -5.21
N LEU A 22 9.23 -9.33 -6.18
CA LEU A 22 7.80 -9.44 -6.43
C LEU A 22 7.24 -10.81 -6.04
N THR A 23 8.10 -11.79 -5.76
CA THR A 23 7.68 -13.12 -5.29
C THR A 23 8.14 -13.35 -3.86
N THR A 24 7.39 -14.14 -3.09
CA THR A 24 7.79 -14.51 -1.73
C THR A 24 9.15 -15.23 -1.68
N ARG A 25 9.51 -15.96 -2.74
CA ARG A 25 10.84 -16.58 -2.86
C ARG A 25 11.95 -15.52 -2.91
N GLU A 26 11.82 -14.52 -3.79
CA GLU A 26 12.80 -13.43 -3.87
C GLU A 26 12.85 -12.62 -2.57
N MET A 27 11.71 -12.45 -1.90
CA MET A 27 11.64 -11.81 -0.59
C MET A 27 12.43 -12.60 0.46
N ASN A 28 12.27 -13.93 0.52
CA ASN A 28 13.04 -14.81 1.42
C ASN A 28 14.55 -14.66 1.19
N GLU A 29 14.99 -14.73 -0.06
CA GLU A 29 16.41 -14.68 -0.46
C GLU A 29 17.10 -13.37 -0.06
N ARG A 30 16.35 -12.28 -0.02
CA ARG A 30 16.88 -10.93 0.28
C ARG A 30 16.73 -10.54 1.74
N LEU A 31 15.82 -11.16 2.46
CA LEU A 31 15.52 -10.79 3.83
C LEU A 31 16.68 -11.18 4.75
N GLN A 32 17.17 -10.18 5.50
CA GLN A 32 18.20 -10.35 6.51
C GLN A 32 17.64 -10.00 7.87
N VAL A 33 17.70 -10.93 8.81
CA VAL A 33 17.07 -10.80 10.13
C VAL A 33 18.12 -10.93 11.22
N TYR A 34 18.07 -10.02 12.18
CA TYR A 34 18.82 -10.10 13.43
C TYR A 34 17.86 -10.25 14.61
N LEU A 35 18.10 -11.27 15.44
CA LEU A 35 17.36 -11.46 16.69
C LEU A 35 18.10 -10.71 17.81
N TYR A 36 17.50 -9.62 18.27
CA TYR A 36 18.02 -8.81 19.35
C TYR A 36 17.82 -9.55 20.69
N PRO A 37 18.84 -9.65 21.57
CA PRO A 37 18.69 -10.40 22.81
C PRO A 37 17.66 -9.73 23.74
N PRO A 38 16.71 -10.48 24.33
CA PRO A 38 15.75 -9.94 25.29
C PRO A 38 16.44 -9.61 26.63
N SER A 39 15.94 -8.57 27.32
CA SER A 39 16.38 -8.25 28.70
C SER A 39 15.82 -9.25 29.73
N LYS A 40 14.60 -9.76 29.46
CA LYS A 40 13.88 -10.77 30.24
C LYS A 40 13.12 -11.69 29.28
N THR A 41 13.10 -12.99 29.58
CA THR A 41 12.42 -13.98 28.74
C THR A 41 11.58 -14.91 29.58
N SER A 42 10.32 -15.07 29.19
CA SER A 42 9.47 -16.16 29.65
C SER A 42 9.75 -17.43 28.83
N GLY A 43 9.28 -18.58 29.31
CA GLY A 43 9.36 -19.84 28.57
C GLY A 43 8.59 -19.80 27.24
N ARG A 44 7.41 -19.15 27.21
CA ARG A 44 6.59 -19.00 25.99
C ARG A 44 7.31 -18.13 24.95
N LEU A 45 7.85 -16.98 25.37
CA LEU A 45 8.61 -16.10 24.48
C LEU A 45 9.87 -16.78 23.93
N GLN A 46 10.61 -17.52 24.75
CA GLN A 46 11.78 -18.26 24.31
C GLN A 46 11.41 -19.34 23.28
N CYS A 47 10.35 -20.12 23.55
CA CYS A 47 9.85 -21.13 22.63
C CYS A 47 9.46 -20.51 21.29
N PHE A 48 8.69 -19.42 21.30
CA PHE A 48 8.25 -18.72 20.11
C PHE A 48 9.44 -18.21 19.27
N VAL A 49 10.41 -17.53 19.90
CA VAL A 49 11.60 -16.99 19.22
C VAL A 49 12.46 -18.12 18.63
N SER A 50 12.60 -19.24 19.33
CA SER A 50 13.31 -20.42 18.80
C SER A 50 12.62 -21.00 17.56
N SER A 51 11.30 -21.16 17.61
CA SER A 51 10.50 -21.62 16.47
C SER A 51 10.53 -20.64 15.29
N LEU A 52 10.44 -19.34 15.55
CA LEU A 52 10.56 -18.28 14.54
C LEU A 52 11.94 -18.33 13.85
N SER A 53 13.00 -18.48 14.63
CA SER A 53 14.36 -18.64 14.12
C SER A 53 14.48 -19.86 13.22
N GLN A 54 13.89 -20.99 13.62
CA GLN A 54 13.92 -22.21 12.83
C GLN A 54 13.10 -22.06 11.54
N ALA A 55 11.91 -21.44 11.61
CA ALA A 55 11.09 -21.14 10.44
C ALA A 55 11.85 -20.28 9.42
N PHE A 56 12.52 -19.22 9.86
CA PHE A 56 13.37 -18.41 8.97
C PHE A 56 14.47 -19.23 8.29
N ARG A 57 15.16 -20.12 9.01
CA ARG A 57 16.18 -21.00 8.40
C ARG A 57 15.60 -21.92 7.34
N VAL A 58 14.45 -22.54 7.63
CA VAL A 58 13.75 -23.42 6.67
C VAL A 58 13.35 -22.67 5.40
N LEU A 59 12.94 -21.41 5.54
CA LEU A 59 12.55 -20.55 4.41
C LEU A 59 13.74 -19.96 3.64
N GLY A 60 14.98 -20.19 4.09
CA GLY A 60 16.19 -19.64 3.48
C GLY A 60 16.45 -18.16 3.82
N VAL A 61 15.76 -17.60 4.82
CA VAL A 61 15.99 -16.24 5.31
C VAL A 61 17.32 -16.18 6.05
N ARG A 62 18.15 -15.17 5.75
CA ARG A 62 19.47 -15.03 6.34
C ARG A 62 19.39 -14.48 7.77
N LEU A 63 19.68 -15.32 8.76
CA LEU A 63 19.87 -14.91 10.14
C LEU A 63 21.29 -14.39 10.36
N LEU A 64 21.41 -13.13 10.77
CA LEU A 64 22.69 -12.46 11.03
C LEU A 64 23.18 -12.71 12.46
N SER A 65 24.49 -12.87 12.61
CA SER A 65 25.16 -12.78 13.91
C SER A 65 25.24 -11.33 14.40
N ARG A 66 25.55 -11.12 15.68
CA ARG A 66 25.77 -9.78 16.26
C ARG A 66 26.84 -8.98 15.50
N LYS A 67 27.94 -9.64 15.10
CA LYS A 67 29.06 -8.99 14.39
C LYS A 67 28.67 -8.56 12.97
N GLU A 68 27.76 -9.30 12.33
CA GLU A 68 27.23 -8.93 11.01
C GLU A 68 26.18 -7.82 11.13
N ALA A 69 25.30 -7.87 12.12
CA ALA A 69 24.18 -6.94 12.25
C ALA A 69 24.57 -5.57 12.82
N ILE A 70 25.62 -5.49 13.67
CA ILE A 70 25.99 -4.28 14.41
C ILE A 70 27.33 -3.75 13.89
N ARG A 71 27.42 -2.43 13.72
CA ARG A 71 28.63 -1.68 13.37
C ARG A 71 29.51 -1.45 14.61
N GLU A 72 30.74 -0.97 14.38
CA GLU A 72 31.69 -0.69 15.47
C GLU A 72 31.18 0.39 16.44
N ASP A 73 30.37 1.33 15.95
CA ASP A 73 29.73 2.39 16.74
C ASP A 73 28.51 1.89 17.57
N GLY A 74 28.18 0.60 17.50
CA GLY A 74 27.06 0.00 18.22
C GLY A 74 25.69 0.13 17.52
N THR A 75 25.64 0.74 16.34
CA THR A 75 24.41 0.88 15.54
C THR A 75 24.14 -0.32 14.63
N PHE A 76 22.88 -0.57 14.30
CA PHE A 76 22.49 -1.59 13.32
C PHE A 76 22.88 -1.18 11.91
N ARG A 77 23.32 -2.16 11.10
CA ARG A 77 23.51 -1.95 9.67
C ARG A 77 22.16 -1.64 8.98
N PRO A 78 22.09 -0.69 8.05
CA PRO A 78 20.91 -0.47 7.22
C PRO A 78 20.56 -1.69 6.39
N GLY A 79 19.27 -1.85 6.08
CA GLY A 79 18.74 -2.92 5.22
C GLY A 79 18.46 -4.24 5.93
N ILE A 80 18.52 -4.27 7.27
CA ILE A 80 18.22 -5.45 8.07
C ILE A 80 16.90 -5.29 8.82
N VAL A 81 16.27 -6.41 9.17
CA VAL A 81 15.16 -6.47 10.11
C VAL A 81 15.68 -6.86 11.49
N VAL A 82 15.25 -6.13 12.52
CA VAL A 82 15.58 -6.41 13.91
C VAL A 82 14.34 -6.93 14.62
N ILE A 83 14.40 -8.16 15.13
CA ILE A 83 13.36 -8.73 15.99
C ILE A 83 13.78 -8.49 17.44
N ALA A 84 13.00 -7.72 18.18
CA ALA A 84 13.24 -7.32 19.57
C ALA A 84 12.17 -7.95 20.49
N PRO A 85 12.39 -9.20 20.97
CA PRO A 85 11.46 -9.87 21.85
C PRO A 85 11.51 -9.31 23.29
N GLY A 86 10.35 -9.23 23.93
CA GLY A 86 10.20 -8.78 25.30
C GLY A 86 10.13 -7.26 25.44
N ASP A 87 10.26 -6.79 26.68
CA ASP A 87 10.26 -5.37 27.03
C ASP A 87 11.70 -4.88 27.26
N TYR A 88 11.97 -3.65 26.82
CA TYR A 88 13.26 -3.00 26.99
C TYR A 88 13.10 -1.70 27.79
N PRO A 89 14.08 -1.36 28.65
CA PRO A 89 14.22 -0.02 29.17
C PRO A 89 14.56 0.95 28.04
N ASP A 90 14.32 2.24 28.27
CA ASP A 90 14.42 3.27 27.24
C ASP A 90 15.78 3.29 26.54
N ASP A 91 16.89 3.14 27.28
CA ASP A 91 18.26 3.15 26.74
C ASP A 91 18.62 1.92 25.89
N GLU A 92 17.91 0.81 26.06
CA GLU A 92 18.12 -0.43 25.32
C GLU A 92 17.16 -0.63 24.14
N LEU A 93 16.18 0.25 23.93
CA LEU A 93 15.26 0.16 22.79
C LEU A 93 16.03 0.08 21.47
N ALA A 94 15.65 -0.88 20.62
CA ALA A 94 16.30 -1.13 19.33
C ALA A 94 16.36 0.13 18.45
N ILE A 95 15.35 1.01 18.53
CA ILE A 95 15.32 2.27 17.77
C ILE A 95 16.50 3.19 18.06
N ASN A 96 17.05 3.18 19.28
CA ASN A 96 18.19 4.01 19.67
C ASN A 96 19.49 3.59 18.95
N ARG A 97 19.50 2.37 18.39
CA ARG A 97 20.64 1.81 17.67
C ARG A 97 20.46 1.89 16.15
N VAL A 98 19.39 2.50 15.64
CA VAL A 98 19.17 2.64 14.20
C VAL A 98 19.85 3.89 13.66
N SER A 99 20.72 3.73 12.66
CA SER A 99 21.37 4.86 11.98
C SER A 99 20.48 5.54 10.92
N ALA A 100 19.47 4.82 10.41
CA ALA A 100 18.54 5.29 9.37
C ALA A 100 17.13 4.75 9.62
N LEU A 101 16.22 5.61 10.07
CA LEU A 101 14.85 5.24 10.50
C LEU A 101 14.06 4.47 9.43
N TYR A 102 14.31 4.74 8.15
CA TYR A 102 13.55 4.17 7.03
C TYR A 102 14.15 2.91 6.41
N ASN A 103 15.31 2.44 6.90
CA ASN A 103 16.02 1.30 6.30
C ASN A 103 16.17 0.13 7.28
N THR A 104 15.56 0.19 8.47
CA THR A 104 15.60 -0.88 9.47
C THR A 104 14.20 -1.08 10.03
N ILE A 105 13.57 -2.20 9.69
CA ILE A 105 12.30 -2.60 10.30
C ILE A 105 12.60 -3.18 11.68
N ILE A 106 11.86 -2.73 12.69
CA ILE A 106 11.93 -3.26 14.04
C ILE A 106 10.61 -3.98 14.34
N VAL A 107 10.70 -5.22 14.81
CA VAL A 107 9.55 -6.05 15.20
C VAL A 107 9.60 -6.27 16.71
N GLY A 108 8.58 -5.86 17.44
CA GLY A 108 8.40 -6.21 18.85
C GLY A 108 7.71 -7.56 18.98
N ILE A 109 8.11 -8.39 19.96
CA ILE A 109 7.36 -9.59 20.33
C ILE A 109 6.97 -9.48 21.80
N HIS A 110 5.68 -9.47 22.09
CA HIS A 110 5.13 -9.24 23.42
C HIS A 110 4.47 -10.51 23.94
N ASP A 111 4.87 -10.92 25.14
CA ASP A 111 4.33 -12.11 25.78
C ASP A 111 3.00 -11.82 26.50
N MET A 112 2.04 -11.29 25.74
CA MET A 112 0.71 -10.91 26.21
C MET A 112 -0.27 -10.86 25.03
N PRO A 113 -1.58 -10.98 25.27
CA PRO A 113 -2.59 -10.82 24.23
C PRO A 113 -2.51 -9.45 23.55
N ALA A 114 -2.92 -9.40 22.28
CA ALA A 114 -3.02 -8.14 21.54
C ALA A 114 -4.03 -7.20 22.23
N PRO A 115 -3.83 -5.86 22.17
CA PRO A 115 -4.74 -4.87 22.78
C PRO A 115 -6.03 -4.70 21.97
N LEU A 116 -6.70 -5.82 21.67
CA LEU A 116 -7.88 -5.92 20.83
C LEU A 116 -9.06 -6.35 21.71
N HIS A 117 -9.68 -5.38 22.39
CA HIS A 117 -10.84 -5.65 23.23
C HIS A 117 -12.08 -5.99 22.39
N ALA A 118 -12.80 -7.04 22.79
CA ALA A 118 -14.09 -7.37 22.23
C ALA A 118 -15.09 -6.22 22.50
N GLY A 119 -15.82 -5.78 21.48
CA GLY A 119 -16.77 -4.66 21.56
C GLY A 119 -16.18 -3.27 21.24
N SER A 120 -14.85 -3.13 21.09
CA SER A 120 -14.25 -1.89 20.59
C SER A 120 -14.53 -1.70 19.10
N SER A 121 -14.76 -0.44 18.68
CA SER A 121 -14.82 -0.07 17.27
C SER A 121 -13.49 -0.36 16.56
N THR A 122 -13.53 -0.49 15.23
CA THR A 122 -12.32 -0.74 14.42
C THR A 122 -11.28 0.37 14.60
N GLN A 123 -11.73 1.63 14.71
CA GLN A 123 -10.84 2.78 14.96
C GLN A 123 -10.17 2.70 16.35
N ASN A 124 -10.91 2.32 17.40
CA ASN A 124 -10.33 2.19 18.74
C ASN A 124 -9.28 1.07 18.80
N LYS A 125 -9.53 -0.05 18.10
CA LYS A 125 -8.56 -1.16 17.98
C LYS A 125 -7.28 -0.69 17.28
N LEU A 126 -7.42 0.05 16.18
CA LEU A 126 -6.29 0.63 15.47
C LEU A 126 -5.49 1.59 16.35
N ASP A 127 -6.16 2.53 17.03
CA ASP A 127 -5.50 3.51 17.88
C ASP A 127 -4.73 2.84 19.04
N ALA A 128 -5.27 1.74 19.59
CA ALA A 128 -4.59 0.95 20.61
C ALA A 128 -3.33 0.26 20.07
N ILE A 129 -3.40 -0.37 18.89
CA ILE A 129 -2.25 -0.98 18.20
C ILE A 129 -1.18 0.08 17.95
N VAL A 130 -1.55 1.20 17.34
CA VAL A 130 -0.65 2.28 16.96
C VAL A 130 0.01 2.90 18.20
N SER A 131 -0.77 3.10 19.27
CA SER A 131 -0.24 3.61 20.53
C SER A 131 0.82 2.68 21.10
N ARG A 132 0.61 1.37 21.04
CA ARG A 132 1.62 0.41 21.51
C ARG A 132 2.86 0.37 20.61
N LEU A 133 2.69 0.38 19.29
CA LEU A 133 3.79 0.48 18.32
C LEU A 133 4.65 1.73 18.55
N ALA A 134 4.01 2.89 18.78
CA ALA A 134 4.68 4.15 19.08
C ALA A 134 5.37 4.13 20.45
N TRP A 135 4.78 3.49 21.45
CA TRP A 135 5.40 3.32 22.76
C TRP A 135 6.66 2.47 22.70
N ASP A 136 6.63 1.33 22.01
CA ASP A 136 7.78 0.41 21.90
C ASP A 136 8.75 0.77 20.79
N MET A 137 8.42 1.79 19.98
CA MET A 137 9.22 2.25 18.86
C MET A 137 9.51 1.14 17.84
N VAL A 138 8.48 0.34 17.55
CA VAL A 138 8.53 -0.78 16.60
C VAL A 138 7.55 -0.55 15.45
N HIS A 139 7.79 -1.22 14.32
CA HIS A 139 6.99 -1.09 13.10
C HIS A 139 5.90 -2.15 13.01
N ILE A 140 6.18 -3.33 13.59
CA ILE A 140 5.30 -4.49 13.66
C ILE A 140 5.37 -4.98 15.10
N SER A 141 4.22 -5.32 15.68
CA SER A 141 4.14 -6.00 16.98
C SER A 141 3.55 -7.38 16.77
N ILE A 142 4.17 -8.37 17.42
CA ILE A 142 3.67 -9.73 17.53
C ILE A 142 3.24 -9.94 18.97
N TYR A 143 2.01 -10.39 19.17
CA TYR A 143 1.44 -10.66 20.49
C TYR A 143 1.23 -12.15 20.66
N LEU A 144 1.61 -12.69 21.80
CA LEU A 144 1.52 -14.11 22.12
C LEU A 144 0.34 -14.38 23.06
N ASP A 145 -0.49 -15.34 22.68
CA ASP A 145 -1.55 -15.91 23.49
C ASP A 145 -1.23 -17.40 23.76
N ASP A 146 -2.11 -18.10 24.47
CA ASP A 146 -1.88 -19.52 24.82
C ASP A 146 -1.93 -20.47 23.62
N ASP A 147 -2.83 -20.21 22.66
CA ASP A 147 -3.11 -21.09 21.53
C ASP A 147 -3.06 -20.36 20.17
N ARG A 148 -2.61 -19.11 20.15
CA ARG A 148 -2.51 -18.27 18.95
C ARG A 148 -1.50 -17.15 19.13
N TRP A 149 -1.20 -16.47 18.03
CA TRP A 149 -0.41 -15.24 18.04
C TRP A 149 -0.95 -14.26 17.01
N THR A 150 -0.74 -12.97 17.26
CA THR A 150 -1.31 -11.90 16.44
C THR A 150 -0.22 -10.98 15.92
N VAL A 151 -0.21 -10.73 14.61
CA VAL A 151 0.65 -9.73 13.96
C VAL A 151 -0.15 -8.44 13.77
N CYS A 152 0.37 -7.34 14.29
CA CYS A 152 -0.21 -6.01 14.15
C CYS A 152 0.78 -5.05 13.48
N THR A 153 0.33 -4.26 12.52
CA THR A 153 1.17 -3.31 11.76
C THR A 153 0.68 -1.87 11.89
N MET A 154 1.57 -0.90 11.63
CA MET A 154 1.23 0.53 11.70
C MET A 154 0.15 0.98 10.71
N ASN A 155 -0.02 0.27 9.58
CA ASN A 155 -1.07 0.52 8.60
C ASN A 155 -2.40 -0.19 8.94
N GLY A 156 -2.58 -0.66 10.18
CA GLY A 156 -3.83 -1.24 10.65
C GLY A 156 -4.10 -2.68 10.23
N GLY A 157 -3.10 -3.37 9.67
CA GLY A 157 -3.18 -4.80 9.41
C GLY A 157 -3.15 -5.58 10.73
N VAL A 158 -4.10 -6.50 10.89
CA VAL A 158 -4.19 -7.44 12.03
C VAL A 158 -4.37 -8.83 11.46
N VAL A 159 -3.48 -9.75 11.84
CA VAL A 159 -3.54 -11.16 11.42
C VAL A 159 -3.40 -12.05 12.64
N GLU A 160 -4.44 -12.83 12.92
CA GLU A 160 -4.39 -13.87 13.95
C GLU A 160 -4.01 -15.21 13.32
N LEU A 161 -3.06 -15.91 13.95
CA LEU A 161 -2.51 -17.17 13.48
C LEU A 161 -2.66 -18.21 14.59
N PRO A 162 -3.15 -19.42 14.26
CA PRO A 162 -3.38 -20.46 15.24
C PRO A 162 -2.06 -21.09 15.70
N GLY A 163 -2.10 -21.69 16.89
CA GLY A 163 -1.00 -22.38 17.52
C GLY A 163 -0.11 -21.47 18.39
N PRO A 164 0.60 -22.05 19.37
CA PRO A 164 1.47 -21.30 20.28
C PRO A 164 2.81 -20.88 19.65
N CYS A 165 3.18 -21.46 18.50
CA CYS A 165 4.45 -21.24 17.82
C CYS A 165 4.27 -21.11 16.31
N PRO A 166 5.09 -20.28 15.63
CA PRO A 166 4.95 -20.04 14.21
C PRO A 166 5.45 -21.23 13.38
N LEU A 167 4.69 -21.62 12.36
CA LEU A 167 5.14 -22.56 11.34
C LEU A 167 5.84 -21.84 10.19
N PRO A 168 6.72 -22.51 9.42
CA PRO A 168 7.31 -21.92 8.21
C PRO A 168 6.26 -21.40 7.22
N SER A 169 5.13 -22.10 7.06
CA SER A 169 4.01 -21.66 6.22
C SER A 169 3.42 -20.33 6.68
N ASP A 170 3.24 -20.15 7.99
CA ASP A 170 2.67 -18.93 8.57
C ASP A 170 3.61 -17.75 8.33
N ILE A 171 4.90 -17.94 8.58
CA ILE A 171 5.93 -16.91 8.37
C ILE A 171 6.04 -16.53 6.90
N GLN A 172 6.00 -17.51 5.99
CA GLN A 172 6.04 -17.28 4.56
C GLN A 172 4.80 -16.54 4.05
N ALA A 173 3.61 -16.92 4.54
CA ALA A 173 2.35 -16.36 4.10
C ALA A 173 2.03 -15.00 4.72
N THR A 174 2.64 -14.63 5.86
CA THR A 174 2.29 -13.40 6.59
C THR A 174 3.46 -12.46 6.80
N LEU A 175 4.53 -12.93 7.45
CA LEU A 175 5.56 -12.07 8.00
C LEU A 175 6.63 -11.70 6.95
N VAL A 176 7.13 -12.66 6.19
CA VAL A 176 8.15 -12.42 5.15
C VAL A 176 7.76 -11.29 4.20
N PRO A 177 6.55 -11.25 3.61
CA PRO A 177 6.16 -10.17 2.70
C PRO A 177 6.16 -8.80 3.38
N LYS A 178 5.73 -8.73 4.64
CA LYS A 178 5.72 -7.50 5.44
C LYS A 178 7.11 -7.02 5.84
N LEU A 179 8.03 -7.96 6.05
CA LEU A 179 9.42 -7.67 6.42
C LEU A 179 10.30 -7.32 5.20
N ALA A 180 10.01 -7.90 4.04
CA ALA A 180 10.77 -7.63 2.82
C ALA A 180 10.29 -6.36 2.08
N ALA A 181 9.03 -5.97 2.27
CA ALA A 181 8.43 -4.80 1.63
C ALA A 181 8.20 -3.67 2.67
N GLN A 182 9.23 -2.90 2.95
CA GLN A 182 9.15 -1.81 3.92
C GLN A 182 8.29 -0.65 3.40
N VAL A 183 7.41 -0.16 4.27
CA VAL A 183 6.73 1.12 4.07
C VAL A 183 7.76 2.24 4.18
N VAL A 184 8.01 2.93 3.07
CA VAL A 184 8.86 4.11 3.02
C VAL A 184 8.02 5.26 2.45
N PRO A 185 7.89 6.40 3.15
CA PRO A 185 7.24 7.56 2.58
C PRO A 185 7.96 7.96 1.28
N PRO A 186 7.23 8.42 0.24
CA PRO A 186 7.85 8.97 -0.95
C PRO A 186 8.90 10.03 -0.55
N ARG A 187 10.15 9.87 -1.00
CA ARG A 187 11.21 10.80 -0.62
C ARG A 187 10.97 12.13 -1.31
N PRO A 188 11.21 13.27 -0.64
CA PRO A 188 11.06 14.56 -1.29
C PRO A 188 11.93 14.73 -2.54
N SER A 189 13.09 14.04 -2.61
CA SER A 189 13.98 14.01 -3.78
C SER A 189 13.36 13.34 -5.00
N ASP A 190 12.40 12.44 -4.79
CA ASP A 190 11.83 11.58 -5.83
C ASP A 190 10.52 12.18 -6.39
N ILE A 191 10.09 13.32 -5.82
CA ILE A 191 8.85 14.02 -6.19
C ILE A 191 9.18 15.45 -6.59
N ASN A 192 8.66 15.87 -7.74
CA ASN A 192 8.64 17.28 -8.11
C ASN A 192 7.46 17.98 -7.41
N PHE A 193 7.75 18.87 -6.45
CA PHE A 193 6.74 19.64 -5.72
C PHE A 193 6.45 20.96 -6.43
N LEU A 194 5.18 21.18 -6.78
CA LEU A 194 4.70 22.42 -7.39
C LEU A 194 3.55 23.00 -6.54
N PRO A 195 3.86 23.62 -5.40
CA PRO A 195 2.84 24.17 -4.50
C PRO A 195 2.03 25.29 -5.17
N GLY A 196 0.72 25.35 -4.88
CA GLY A 196 -0.18 26.39 -5.39
C GLY A 196 -0.53 26.29 -6.87
N THR A 197 -0.09 25.25 -7.57
CA THR A 197 -0.30 25.09 -9.03
C THR A 197 -1.51 24.23 -9.40
N LEU A 198 -2.24 23.69 -8.43
CA LEU A 198 -3.49 22.98 -8.69
C LEU A 198 -4.59 23.98 -9.08
N ALA A 199 -5.22 23.77 -10.23
CA ALA A 199 -6.34 24.58 -10.72
C ALA A 199 -7.65 24.30 -9.96
N SER A 200 -7.67 24.65 -8.67
CA SER A 200 -8.79 24.41 -7.75
C SER A 200 -10.04 25.25 -8.04
N THR A 201 -9.95 26.26 -8.91
CA THR A 201 -11.07 27.12 -9.30
C THR A 201 -11.79 26.66 -10.57
N SER A 202 -11.35 25.56 -11.20
CA SER A 202 -11.98 25.04 -12.41
C SER A 202 -13.31 24.32 -12.11
N ALA A 203 -14.26 24.38 -13.05
CA ALA A 203 -15.55 23.67 -12.92
C ALA A 203 -15.38 22.14 -12.78
N ILE A 204 -14.36 21.58 -13.44
CA ILE A 204 -14.00 20.16 -13.31
C ILE A 204 -13.59 19.85 -11.86
N PHE A 205 -12.74 20.71 -11.26
CA PHE A 205 -12.33 20.53 -9.87
C PHE A 205 -13.51 20.63 -8.91
N SER A 206 -14.41 21.61 -9.10
CA SER A 206 -15.61 21.75 -8.27
C SER A 206 -16.47 20.49 -8.28
N SER A 207 -16.72 19.91 -9.46
CA SER A 207 -17.49 18.65 -9.55
C SER A 207 -16.79 17.48 -8.86
N ILE A 208 -15.46 17.41 -8.91
CA ILE A 208 -14.69 16.39 -8.20
C ILE A 208 -14.77 16.63 -6.69
N ALA A 209 -14.59 17.87 -6.23
CA ALA A 209 -14.68 18.24 -4.83
C ALA A 209 -16.06 17.90 -4.22
N ASP A 210 -17.14 18.08 -4.98
CA ASP A 210 -18.49 17.71 -4.58
C ASP A 210 -18.63 16.18 -4.39
N ASP A 211 -18.10 15.38 -5.31
CA ASP A 211 -18.10 13.90 -5.21
C ASP A 211 -17.27 13.41 -4.00
N PHE A 212 -16.09 13.99 -3.78
CA PHE A 212 -15.28 13.71 -2.58
C PHE A 212 -16.03 14.06 -1.28
N THR A 213 -16.70 15.22 -1.24
CA THR A 213 -17.46 15.66 -0.07
C THR A 213 -18.67 14.77 0.18
N ALA A 214 -19.37 14.35 -0.87
CA ALA A 214 -20.49 13.42 -0.77
C ALA A 214 -20.03 12.04 -0.28
N CYS A 215 -18.94 11.51 -0.86
CA CYS A 215 -18.30 10.27 -0.42
C CYS A 215 -17.89 10.33 1.05
N ALA A 216 -17.20 11.39 1.48
CA ALA A 216 -16.77 11.60 2.86
C ALA A 216 -17.94 11.55 3.85
N ARG A 217 -19.09 12.12 3.49
CA ARG A 217 -20.31 12.08 4.32
C ARG A 217 -20.87 10.67 4.44
N LEU A 218 -20.92 9.93 3.34
CA LEU A 218 -21.43 8.56 3.32
C LEU A 218 -20.59 7.63 4.20
N TRP A 219 -19.26 7.76 4.15
CA TRP A 219 -18.35 6.94 4.95
C TRP A 219 -18.29 7.30 6.44
N ARG A 220 -18.94 8.38 6.89
CA ARG A 220 -18.83 8.86 8.28
C ARG A 220 -19.26 7.82 9.31
N ASP A 221 -20.29 7.04 8.98
CA ASP A 221 -20.92 6.11 9.90
C ASP A 221 -20.52 4.65 9.61
N ASN A 222 -19.50 4.43 8.77
CA ASN A 222 -19.06 3.10 8.36
C ASN A 222 -17.78 2.67 9.11
N ASP A 223 -17.82 1.47 9.72
CA ASP A 223 -16.75 0.92 10.55
C ASP A 223 -15.54 0.36 9.77
N TYR A 224 -15.62 0.27 8.45
CA TYR A 224 -14.54 -0.21 7.57
C TYR A 224 -13.57 0.90 7.13
N LEU A 225 -14.00 2.17 7.11
CA LEU A 225 -13.09 3.28 6.84
C LEU A 225 -12.43 3.76 8.13
N LEU A 226 -11.25 3.21 8.40
CA LEU A 226 -10.33 3.81 9.36
C LEU A 226 -9.95 5.21 8.88
N THR A 227 -10.10 6.21 9.73
CA THR A 227 -10.02 7.61 9.27
C THR A 227 -8.65 8.21 9.52
N HIS A 228 -8.25 8.27 10.79
CA HIS A 228 -7.03 8.95 11.20
C HIS A 228 -6.65 8.64 12.64
N THR A 229 -5.38 8.29 12.87
CA THR A 229 -4.80 8.25 14.21
C THR A 229 -3.91 9.47 14.41
N SER A 230 -4.30 10.34 15.35
CA SER A 230 -3.58 11.58 15.63
C SER A 230 -2.26 11.30 16.35
N ARG A 231 -1.19 11.95 15.92
CA ARG A 231 0.11 11.89 16.63
C ARG A 231 -0.01 12.49 18.03
N GLU A 232 -0.90 13.46 18.22
CA GLU A 232 -1.07 14.12 19.53
C GLU A 232 -1.82 13.26 20.54
N SER A 233 -2.62 12.28 20.09
CA SER A 233 -3.33 11.36 20.98
C SER A 233 -2.50 10.14 21.37
N LEU A 234 -1.30 9.97 20.81
CA LEU A 234 -0.45 8.82 21.12
C LEU A 234 0.29 9.00 22.45
N HIS A 235 0.42 7.90 23.18
CA HIS A 235 1.22 7.83 24.40
C HIS A 235 2.69 7.54 24.06
N TYR A 236 3.58 8.42 24.52
CA TYR A 236 5.02 8.31 24.29
C TYR A 236 5.77 8.11 25.61
N ARG A 237 6.85 7.32 25.57
CA ARG A 237 7.79 7.17 26.70
C ARG A 237 8.40 8.50 27.13
N SER A 238 8.75 9.35 26.16
CA SER A 238 9.34 10.66 26.42
C SER A 238 9.16 11.63 25.25
N ALA A 239 9.49 12.90 25.47
CA ALA A 239 9.53 13.92 24.43
C ALA A 239 10.54 13.60 23.31
N PHE A 240 11.59 12.83 23.61
CA PHE A 240 12.55 12.35 22.61
C PHE A 240 11.87 11.38 21.64
N TYR A 241 11.17 10.35 22.14
CA TYR A 241 10.48 9.38 21.29
C TYR A 241 9.35 10.00 20.48
N ARG A 242 8.63 10.97 21.04
CA ARG A 242 7.66 11.79 20.30
C ARG A 242 8.30 12.47 19.08
N LYS A 243 9.53 12.96 19.19
CA LYS A 243 10.28 13.56 18.07
C LYS A 243 10.72 12.49 17.05
N VAL A 244 11.12 11.30 17.50
CA VAL A 244 11.48 10.20 16.60
C VAL A 244 10.28 9.75 15.77
N VAL A 245 9.12 9.53 16.39
CA VAL A 245 7.87 9.20 15.68
C VAL A 245 7.45 10.32 14.72
N ALA A 246 7.56 11.58 15.14
CA ALA A 246 7.30 12.72 14.24
C ALA A 246 8.22 12.70 13.01
N ARG A 247 9.50 12.38 13.18
CA ARG A 247 10.45 12.24 12.06
C ARG A 247 10.09 11.07 11.16
N TYR A 248 9.75 9.91 11.72
CA TYR A 248 9.34 8.72 10.95
C TYR A 248 8.09 8.98 10.10
N LEU A 249 7.14 9.77 10.61
CA LEU A 249 5.96 10.18 9.86
C LEU A 249 6.20 11.39 8.94
N ASP A 250 7.45 11.82 8.74
CA ASP A 250 7.84 13.03 7.97
C ASP A 250 7.06 14.29 8.40
N GLN A 251 7.00 14.50 9.72
CA GLN A 251 6.35 15.63 10.39
C GLN A 251 4.83 15.75 10.17
N ARG A 252 4.17 14.69 9.69
CA ARG A 252 2.70 14.65 9.59
C ARG A 252 2.03 14.75 10.97
N SER A 253 0.80 15.27 10.98
CA SER A 253 -0.05 15.38 12.18
C SER A 253 -0.55 14.03 12.69
N GLY A 254 -0.51 12.99 11.88
CA GLY A 254 -0.95 11.64 12.22
C GLY A 254 -0.82 10.68 11.04
N MET A 255 -1.41 9.51 11.19
CA MET A 255 -1.52 8.50 10.13
C MET A 255 -2.95 8.49 9.60
N SER A 256 -3.10 8.50 8.28
CA SER A 256 -4.38 8.35 7.62
C SER A 256 -4.45 6.97 6.98
N TYR A 257 -5.62 6.35 7.07
CA TYR A 257 -5.87 5.01 6.58
C TYR A 257 -6.86 5.08 5.41
N GLY A 258 -6.64 4.30 4.36
CA GLY A 258 -7.45 4.38 3.15
C GLY A 258 -7.08 5.56 2.27
N PHE A 259 -7.74 5.69 1.12
CA PHE A 259 -7.70 6.90 0.29
C PHE A 259 -8.96 7.01 -0.56
N PHE A 260 -9.29 8.26 -0.91
CA PHE A 260 -10.21 8.57 -2.00
C PHE A 260 -9.41 9.23 -3.11
N ALA A 261 -9.58 8.77 -4.33
CA ALA A 261 -8.87 9.28 -5.48
C ALA A 261 -9.75 9.31 -6.74
N ARG A 262 -9.48 10.26 -7.62
CA ARG A 262 -10.12 10.44 -8.91
C ARG A 262 -9.07 10.68 -9.97
N GLN A 263 -8.88 9.70 -10.84
CA GLN A 263 -8.14 9.91 -12.09
C GLN A 263 -8.92 10.89 -12.96
N LEU A 264 -8.24 11.89 -13.49
CA LEU A 264 -8.85 12.87 -14.40
C LEU A 264 -9.21 12.23 -15.75
N PRO A 265 -10.20 12.79 -16.47
CA PRO A 265 -10.55 12.33 -17.81
C PRO A 265 -9.35 12.27 -18.74
N GLN A 266 -9.17 11.14 -19.42
CA GLN A 266 -8.01 10.91 -20.29
C GLN A 266 -8.34 10.00 -21.46
N ALA A 267 -8.26 10.56 -22.68
CA ALA A 267 -8.31 9.77 -23.89
C ALA A 267 -6.94 9.13 -24.17
N VAL A 268 -6.95 7.85 -24.55
CA VAL A 268 -5.74 7.09 -24.90
C VAL A 268 -5.83 6.54 -26.32
N PRO A 269 -4.72 6.40 -27.07
CA PRO A 269 -4.75 5.74 -28.37
C PRO A 269 -5.07 4.23 -28.23
N PRO A 270 -5.62 3.59 -29.28
CA PRO A 270 -5.78 2.13 -29.30
C PRO A 270 -4.42 1.42 -29.26
N ALA A 271 -4.38 0.25 -28.62
CA ALA A 271 -3.19 -0.59 -28.60
C ALA A 271 -2.93 -1.22 -29.98
N ILE A 272 -1.67 -1.38 -30.36
CA ILE A 272 -1.28 -1.90 -31.68
C ILE A 272 -0.94 -3.39 -31.53
N PRO A 273 -1.59 -4.31 -32.24
CA PRO A 273 -1.20 -5.73 -32.23
C PRO A 273 0.26 -5.92 -32.68
N CYS A 274 0.98 -6.83 -32.06
CA CYS A 274 2.34 -7.21 -32.48
C CYS A 274 2.56 -8.72 -32.41
N GLU A 275 3.36 -9.27 -33.32
CA GLU A 275 3.49 -10.72 -33.52
C GLU A 275 4.46 -11.40 -32.52
N THR A 276 5.36 -10.64 -31.89
CA THR A 276 6.43 -11.21 -31.06
C THR A 276 6.49 -10.58 -29.68
N ALA A 277 6.83 -11.42 -28.69
CA ALA A 277 7.22 -10.96 -27.37
C ALA A 277 8.47 -10.06 -27.49
N PRO A 278 8.63 -9.05 -26.63
CA PRO A 278 9.88 -8.30 -26.55
C PRO A 278 11.04 -9.27 -26.23
N ALA A 279 12.17 -9.12 -26.93
CA ALA A 279 13.30 -10.02 -26.68
C ALA A 279 13.80 -9.85 -25.23
N PRO A 280 14.17 -10.94 -24.55
CA PRO A 280 14.67 -10.86 -23.17
C PRO A 280 15.84 -9.87 -23.05
N GLY A 281 15.73 -8.93 -22.11
CA GLY A 281 16.79 -7.95 -21.84
C GLY A 281 16.77 -6.66 -22.68
N LEU A 282 15.87 -6.53 -23.66
CA LEU A 282 15.63 -5.23 -24.31
C LEU A 282 14.92 -4.29 -23.32
N THR A 283 15.46 -3.09 -23.16
CA THR A 283 14.76 -2.02 -22.44
C THR A 283 13.79 -1.37 -23.42
N GLU A 284 12.50 -1.61 -23.21
CA GLU A 284 11.45 -0.93 -23.96
C GLU A 284 11.42 0.55 -23.57
N THR A 285 11.35 1.44 -24.56
CA THR A 285 11.17 2.86 -24.30
C THR A 285 9.69 3.22 -24.32
N PRO A 286 9.23 4.18 -23.50
CA PRO A 286 7.84 4.66 -23.55
C PRO A 286 7.43 5.18 -24.94
N ASP A 287 8.39 5.68 -25.73
CA ASP A 287 8.15 6.20 -27.08
C ASP A 287 7.77 5.10 -28.09
N ASP A 288 8.40 3.93 -27.98
CA ASP A 288 8.14 2.76 -28.83
C ASP A 288 6.89 1.95 -28.39
N GLY A 289 6.29 2.34 -27.26
CA GLY A 289 5.22 1.61 -26.59
C GLY A 289 5.75 0.38 -25.83
N ILE A 290 4.97 -0.05 -24.84
CA ILE A 290 5.29 -1.18 -23.98
C ILE A 290 4.48 -2.39 -24.44
N ALA A 291 5.16 -3.52 -24.62
CA ALA A 291 4.51 -4.77 -24.97
C ALA A 291 3.76 -5.34 -23.77
N VAL A 292 2.49 -5.64 -24.00
CA VAL A 292 1.56 -6.22 -23.03
C VAL A 292 0.90 -7.44 -23.66
N ARG A 293 0.90 -8.56 -22.95
CA ARG A 293 0.24 -9.79 -23.36
C ARG A 293 -1.15 -9.89 -22.75
N VAL A 294 -2.14 -10.17 -23.59
CA VAL A 294 -3.54 -10.40 -23.19
C VAL A 294 -4.12 -11.52 -24.07
N LEU A 295 -4.77 -12.53 -23.48
CA LEU A 295 -5.31 -13.70 -24.19
C LEU A 295 -4.28 -14.32 -25.16
N ASP A 296 -3.06 -14.55 -24.69
CA ASP A 296 -1.93 -15.11 -25.45
C ASP A 296 -1.46 -14.29 -26.67
N SER A 297 -2.00 -13.09 -26.87
CA SER A 297 -1.62 -12.17 -27.95
C SER A 297 -0.87 -10.96 -27.40
N TRP A 298 0.09 -10.44 -28.16
CA TRP A 298 0.88 -9.27 -27.77
C TRP A 298 0.34 -7.99 -28.40
N TYR A 299 0.35 -6.92 -27.61
CA TYR A 299 -0.05 -5.59 -28.00
C TYR A 299 0.96 -4.56 -27.51
N ARG A 300 1.25 -3.55 -28.33
CA ARG A 300 1.99 -2.36 -27.89
C ARG A 300 1.03 -1.31 -27.39
N VAL A 301 1.22 -0.93 -26.13
CA VAL A 301 0.46 0.13 -25.44
C VAL A 301 1.39 1.32 -25.26
N LYS A 302 1.00 2.49 -25.78
CA LYS A 302 1.75 3.72 -25.53
C LYS A 302 1.40 4.25 -24.12
N PRO A 303 2.36 4.32 -23.19
CA PRO A 303 2.12 4.90 -21.88
C PRO A 303 1.73 6.38 -22.03
N ALA A 304 0.81 6.82 -21.18
CA ALA A 304 0.40 8.21 -21.12
C ALA A 304 0.49 8.68 -19.67
N ALA A 305 0.90 9.94 -19.49
CA ALA A 305 0.94 10.55 -18.16
C ALA A 305 -0.45 10.50 -17.53
N VAL A 306 -0.53 10.09 -16.26
CA VAL A 306 -1.80 10.00 -15.52
C VAL A 306 -1.84 11.06 -14.44
N ILE A 307 -2.98 11.74 -14.32
CA ILE A 307 -3.21 12.78 -13.31
C ILE A 307 -4.36 12.33 -12.41
N VAL A 308 -4.13 12.38 -11.10
CA VAL A 308 -5.09 11.96 -10.08
C VAL A 308 -5.27 13.06 -9.06
N ILE A 309 -6.52 13.38 -8.72
CA ILE A 309 -6.87 14.17 -7.53
C ILE A 309 -7.08 13.19 -6.38
N THR A 310 -6.49 13.43 -5.23
CA THR A 310 -6.57 12.53 -4.07
C THR A 310 -6.57 13.32 -2.77
N THR A 311 -7.00 12.66 -1.69
CA THR A 311 -6.82 13.19 -0.34
C THR A 311 -5.33 13.23 0.05
N ARG A 312 -4.86 14.34 0.61
CA ARG A 312 -3.52 14.43 1.19
C ARG A 312 -3.35 13.52 2.41
N SER A 313 -2.11 13.23 2.75
CA SER A 313 -1.82 12.50 3.99
C SER A 313 -2.15 13.34 5.23
N GLY A 314 -2.71 12.70 6.27
CA GLY A 314 -3.05 13.33 7.54
C GLY A 314 -4.42 14.04 7.58
N CYS A 315 -5.20 14.07 6.49
CA CYS A 315 -6.54 14.65 6.51
C CYS A 315 -7.56 13.72 7.19
N ARG A 316 -8.65 14.29 7.69
CA ARG A 316 -9.80 13.56 8.24
C ARG A 316 -10.79 13.25 7.11
N LYS A 317 -10.74 12.02 6.58
CA LYS A 317 -11.49 11.63 5.37
C LYS A 317 -13.02 11.77 5.44
N THR A 318 -13.60 11.76 6.63
CA THR A 318 -15.05 11.89 6.85
C THR A 318 -15.49 13.35 7.08
N GLN A 319 -14.52 14.27 7.09
CA GLN A 319 -14.68 15.71 7.27
C GLN A 319 -13.64 16.45 6.42
N LEU A 320 -13.68 16.24 5.10
CA LEU A 320 -12.77 16.86 4.15
C LEU A 320 -13.06 18.36 4.01
N ASP A 321 -12.00 19.15 3.95
CA ASP A 321 -12.02 20.49 3.36
C ASP A 321 -11.37 20.41 1.97
N PRO A 322 -12.15 20.46 0.87
CA PRO A 322 -11.60 20.29 -0.46
C PRO A 322 -10.51 21.29 -0.85
N ALA A 323 -10.52 22.51 -0.28
CA ALA A 323 -9.55 23.55 -0.61
C ALA A 323 -8.14 23.20 -0.10
N THR A 324 -8.06 22.53 1.05
CA THR A 324 -6.79 22.20 1.70
C THR A 324 -6.45 20.71 1.70
N ASP A 325 -7.45 19.83 1.57
CA ASP A 325 -7.26 18.38 1.68
C ASP A 325 -7.13 17.67 0.33
N LEU A 326 -7.58 18.28 -0.78
CA LEU A 326 -7.39 17.71 -2.11
C LEU A 326 -6.10 18.20 -2.74
N VAL A 327 -5.34 17.23 -3.25
CA VAL A 327 -4.05 17.44 -3.89
C VAL A 327 -4.03 16.68 -5.21
N SER A 328 -3.15 17.11 -6.13
CA SER A 328 -2.95 16.41 -7.39
C SER A 328 -1.61 15.69 -7.40
N ILE A 329 -1.63 14.44 -7.84
CA ILE A 329 -0.45 13.64 -8.14
C ILE A 329 -0.45 13.26 -9.62
N THR A 330 0.72 13.31 -10.24
CA THR A 330 0.93 12.90 -11.63
C THR A 330 2.04 11.86 -11.70
N LEU A 331 1.84 10.81 -12.49
CA LEU A 331 2.91 9.89 -12.91
C LEU A 331 3.14 10.09 -14.41
N ASP A 332 4.38 10.42 -14.76
CA ASP A 332 4.82 10.56 -16.14
C ASP A 332 6.22 9.95 -16.29
N ASN A 333 6.34 8.87 -17.05
CA ASN A 333 7.60 8.15 -17.29
C ASN A 333 8.39 7.85 -16.01
N GLY A 334 7.72 7.28 -15.00
CA GLY A 334 8.33 6.95 -13.70
C GLY A 334 8.61 8.16 -12.79
N ARG A 335 8.27 9.39 -13.20
CA ARG A 335 8.45 10.59 -12.38
C ARG A 335 7.13 11.04 -11.77
N ILE A 336 7.17 11.34 -10.48
CA ILE A 336 6.01 11.80 -9.71
C ILE A 336 6.06 13.32 -9.57
N THR A 337 4.94 13.99 -9.88
CA THR A 337 4.73 15.42 -9.57
C THR A 337 3.59 15.57 -8.58
N PHE A 338 3.77 16.41 -7.57
CA PHE A 338 2.78 16.70 -6.53
C PHE A 338 2.40 18.19 -6.54
N ARG A 339 1.10 18.48 -6.54
CA ARG A 339 0.56 19.86 -6.57
C ARG A 339 -0.46 20.07 -5.47
N THR A 340 -0.44 21.26 -4.88
CA THR A 340 -1.44 21.72 -3.90
C THR A 340 -2.24 22.89 -4.46
N GLY A 341 -3.41 23.14 -3.89
CA GLY A 341 -4.16 24.37 -4.13
C GLY A 341 -3.43 25.61 -3.61
N SER A 342 -3.76 26.78 -4.15
CA SER A 342 -3.20 28.09 -3.73
C SER A 342 -3.57 28.46 -2.29
N GLU A 343 -4.65 27.91 -1.76
CA GLU A 343 -5.14 28.18 -0.41
C GLU A 343 -4.48 27.29 0.66
N HIS A 344 -3.55 26.40 0.26
CA HIS A 344 -2.87 25.55 1.22
C HIS A 344 -1.94 26.38 2.11
N PRO A 345 -2.04 26.28 3.45
CA PRO A 345 -1.19 27.05 4.35
C PRO A 345 0.30 26.68 4.22
N ASP A 346 1.18 27.69 4.15
CA ASP A 346 2.64 27.49 4.20
C ASP A 346 3.10 26.91 5.55
N SER A 347 2.36 27.20 6.62
CA SER A 347 2.66 26.76 7.99
C SER A 347 2.46 25.27 8.23
N SER A 348 1.83 24.55 7.29
CA SER A 348 1.60 23.11 7.38
C SER A 348 1.78 22.50 5.99
N PRO A 349 2.99 22.06 5.59
CA PRO A 349 3.22 21.57 4.24
C PRO A 349 2.38 20.32 3.95
N ALA A 350 1.61 20.34 2.87
CA ALA A 350 0.88 19.17 2.40
C ALA A 350 1.85 18.06 2.04
N ARG A 351 1.51 16.82 2.40
CA ARG A 351 2.28 15.63 2.01
C ARG A 351 1.42 14.69 1.17
N PRO A 352 1.99 14.06 0.14
CA PRO A 352 1.30 13.00 -0.58
C PRO A 352 0.97 11.82 0.34
N SER A 353 -0.07 11.07 -0.02
CA SER A 353 -0.40 9.80 0.63
C SER A 353 0.78 8.83 0.56
N PHE A 354 0.90 7.95 1.55
CA PHE A 354 1.85 6.83 1.46
C PHE A 354 1.47 5.90 0.28
N ASP A 355 0.19 5.84 -0.08
CA ASP A 355 -0.33 5.01 -1.17
C ASP A 355 -0.18 5.66 -2.55
N THR A 356 0.56 6.77 -2.66
CA THR A 356 0.72 7.52 -3.92
C THR A 356 1.10 6.63 -5.09
N LEU A 357 2.04 5.71 -4.88
CA LEU A 357 2.51 4.83 -5.94
C LEU A 357 1.43 3.83 -6.38
N THR A 358 0.67 3.28 -5.44
CA THR A 358 -0.44 2.35 -5.69
C THR A 358 -1.61 3.05 -6.40
N ILE A 359 -1.95 4.27 -5.98
CA ILE A 359 -2.95 5.11 -6.65
C ILE A 359 -2.53 5.36 -8.11
N LEU A 360 -1.27 5.73 -8.35
CA LEU A 360 -0.76 6.00 -9.68
C LEU A 360 -0.65 4.73 -10.54
N ALA A 361 -0.29 3.59 -9.93
CA ALA A 361 -0.28 2.30 -10.62
C ALA A 361 -1.68 1.88 -11.08
N HIS A 362 -2.71 2.11 -10.24
CA HIS A 362 -4.08 1.89 -10.66
C HIS A 362 -4.50 2.82 -11.80
N ALA A 363 -4.16 4.12 -11.72
CA ALA A 363 -4.45 5.08 -12.78
C ALA A 363 -3.78 4.69 -14.12
N LEU A 364 -2.53 4.25 -14.07
CA LEU A 364 -1.78 3.78 -15.23
C LEU A 364 -2.36 2.47 -15.78
N GLY A 365 -2.76 1.53 -14.92
CA GLY A 365 -3.43 0.32 -15.38
C GLY A 365 -4.76 0.61 -16.10
N ASN A 366 -5.52 1.61 -15.64
CA ASN A 366 -6.74 2.04 -16.34
C ASN A 366 -6.45 2.54 -17.76
N THR A 367 -5.36 3.29 -17.97
CA THR A 367 -5.00 3.76 -19.33
C THR A 367 -4.57 2.62 -20.24
N PHE A 368 -3.86 1.63 -19.69
CA PHE A 368 -3.48 0.41 -20.41
C PHE A 368 -4.71 -0.39 -20.83
N ILE A 369 -5.61 -0.65 -19.89
CA ILE A 369 -6.88 -1.36 -20.15
C ILE A 369 -7.70 -0.63 -21.20
N ALA A 370 -7.85 0.69 -21.08
CA ALA A 370 -8.61 1.48 -22.04
C ALA A 370 -8.00 1.41 -23.46
N SER A 371 -6.67 1.45 -23.57
CA SER A 371 -5.96 1.32 -24.85
C SER A 371 -6.18 -0.06 -25.47
N LEU A 372 -6.08 -1.13 -24.68
CA LEU A 372 -6.32 -2.51 -25.10
C LEU A 372 -7.78 -2.74 -25.53
N LEU A 373 -8.74 -2.25 -24.74
CA LEU A 373 -10.17 -2.40 -25.03
C LEU A 373 -10.58 -1.67 -26.31
N LYS A 374 -9.98 -0.51 -26.64
CA LYS A 374 -10.24 0.15 -27.94
C LYS A 374 -9.90 -0.74 -29.14
N THR A 375 -8.97 -1.66 -28.98
CA THR A 375 -8.57 -2.62 -30.03
C THR A 375 -9.37 -3.92 -29.94
N LEU A 376 -9.49 -4.48 -28.73
CA LEU A 376 -10.07 -5.81 -28.50
C LEU A 376 -11.61 -5.81 -28.47
N ARG A 377 -12.21 -4.75 -27.93
CA ARG A 377 -13.65 -4.63 -27.65
C ARG A 377 -14.10 -3.16 -27.80
N PRO A 378 -14.06 -2.58 -29.01
CA PRO A 378 -14.37 -1.17 -29.22
C PRO A 378 -15.80 -0.75 -28.85
N SER A 379 -16.72 -1.72 -28.71
CA SER A 379 -18.10 -1.49 -28.27
C SER A 379 -18.27 -1.37 -26.75
N TRP A 380 -17.24 -1.65 -25.96
CA TRP A 380 -17.30 -1.54 -24.50
C TRP A 380 -17.06 -0.09 -24.06
N ASN A 381 -17.79 0.35 -23.03
CA ASN A 381 -17.87 1.77 -22.69
C ASN A 381 -16.69 2.28 -21.84
N PHE A 382 -15.91 1.41 -21.19
CA PHE A 382 -14.84 1.83 -20.27
C PHE A 382 -13.84 2.83 -20.88
N PRO A 383 -13.32 2.66 -22.11
CA PRO A 383 -12.46 3.66 -22.73
C PRO A 383 -13.13 5.03 -22.91
N GLY A 384 -14.44 5.05 -23.20
CA GLY A 384 -15.23 6.28 -23.33
C GLY A 384 -15.52 6.94 -21.98
N ASP A 385 -15.86 6.14 -20.96
CA ASP A 385 -16.03 6.62 -19.59
C ASP A 385 -14.72 7.20 -19.04
N LEU A 386 -13.59 6.52 -19.22
CA LEU A 386 -12.27 7.04 -18.81
C LEU A 386 -11.94 8.36 -19.53
N ALA A 387 -12.23 8.47 -20.83
CA ALA A 387 -11.95 9.66 -21.60
C ALA A 387 -12.82 10.88 -21.23
N SER A 388 -14.05 10.65 -20.78
CA SER A 388 -15.02 11.72 -20.49
C SER A 388 -15.13 12.07 -19.01
N LYS A 389 -15.02 11.07 -18.12
CA LYS A 389 -15.26 11.20 -16.68
C LYS A 389 -14.02 10.90 -15.85
N GLY A 390 -13.06 10.16 -16.39
CA GLY A 390 -11.96 9.59 -15.62
C GLY A 390 -12.41 8.33 -14.86
N ALA A 391 -11.72 7.99 -13.77
CA ALA A 391 -12.03 6.81 -12.95
C ALA A 391 -11.91 7.14 -11.46
N SER A 392 -12.82 6.61 -10.64
CA SER A 392 -12.69 6.71 -9.18
C SER A 392 -11.85 5.56 -8.63
N MET A 393 -11.27 5.80 -7.45
CA MET A 393 -10.53 4.81 -6.67
C MET A 393 -10.85 5.04 -5.20
N THR A 394 -11.41 4.02 -4.55
CA THR A 394 -11.72 4.04 -3.11
C THR A 394 -11.00 2.89 -2.44
N HIS A 395 -10.23 3.18 -1.39
CA HIS A 395 -9.55 2.19 -0.57
C HIS A 395 -9.98 2.28 0.89
N TRP A 396 -10.30 1.13 1.49
CA TRP A 396 -10.68 1.00 2.90
C TRP A 396 -10.13 -0.31 3.50
N HIS A 397 -10.29 -0.47 4.82
CA HIS A 397 -9.74 -1.60 5.56
C HIS A 397 -10.83 -2.65 5.82
N GLY A 398 -10.57 -3.88 5.41
CA GLY A 398 -11.54 -4.96 5.41
C GLY A 398 -11.96 -5.40 4.01
N TYR A 399 -12.90 -6.34 3.98
CA TYR A 399 -13.32 -7.05 2.77
C TYR A 399 -14.84 -6.94 2.62
N PRO A 400 -15.36 -6.74 1.39
CA PRO A 400 -16.80 -6.76 1.18
C PRO A 400 -17.39 -8.09 1.67
N GLN A 401 -18.55 -8.05 2.32
CA GLN A 401 -19.25 -9.27 2.71
C GLN A 401 -19.76 -10.01 1.46
N HIS A 402 -20.05 -11.32 1.57
CA HIS A 402 -20.44 -12.17 0.43
C HIS A 402 -21.57 -11.58 -0.45
N GLY A 403 -22.51 -10.82 0.11
CA GLY A 403 -23.56 -10.12 -0.67
C GLY A 403 -23.14 -8.78 -1.29
N GLN A 404 -22.15 -8.08 -0.73
CA GLN A 404 -21.65 -6.81 -1.27
C GLN A 404 -20.81 -7.01 -2.54
N HIS A 405 -20.11 -8.14 -2.64
CA HIS A 405 -19.45 -8.54 -3.88
C HIS A 405 -20.43 -8.64 -5.04
N GLU A 406 -21.63 -9.18 -4.81
CA GLU A 406 -22.68 -9.30 -5.81
C GLU A 406 -23.26 -7.93 -6.21
N LEU A 407 -23.41 -7.00 -5.25
CA LEU A 407 -23.89 -5.63 -5.50
C LEU A 407 -22.96 -4.81 -6.40
N ILE A 408 -21.64 -5.02 -6.28
CA ILE A 408 -20.63 -4.33 -7.11
C ILE A 408 -20.35 -5.10 -8.41
N SER A 409 -20.77 -6.37 -8.51
CA SER A 409 -20.26 -7.37 -9.47
C SER A 409 -20.48 -7.09 -10.96
N GLU A 410 -21.40 -6.19 -11.35
CA GLU A 410 -21.71 -6.02 -12.77
C GLU A 410 -20.59 -5.26 -13.52
N GLY A 411 -19.73 -6.03 -14.18
CA GLY A 411 -18.60 -5.52 -14.96
C GLY A 411 -17.37 -5.16 -14.11
N TYR A 412 -17.40 -5.41 -12.80
CA TYR A 412 -16.23 -5.33 -11.93
C TYR A 412 -15.61 -6.73 -11.74
N PHE A 413 -14.28 -6.81 -11.81
CA PHE A 413 -13.54 -8.06 -11.73
C PHE A 413 -12.56 -8.04 -10.57
N THR A 414 -12.60 -9.08 -9.74
CA THR A 414 -11.74 -9.19 -8.55
C THR A 414 -10.36 -9.74 -8.90
N HIS A 415 -9.32 -9.22 -8.26
CA HIS A 415 -7.95 -9.75 -8.33
C HIS A 415 -7.19 -9.52 -7.01
N GLY A 416 -6.00 -10.10 -6.91
CA GLY A 416 -5.03 -9.84 -5.85
C GLY A 416 -5.15 -10.67 -4.57
N GLU A 417 -6.20 -11.49 -4.44
CA GLU A 417 -6.43 -12.37 -3.28
C GLU A 417 -5.25 -13.29 -2.94
N HIS A 418 -4.46 -13.65 -3.94
CA HIS A 418 -3.34 -14.61 -3.82
C HIS A 418 -1.97 -13.91 -3.84
N ASN A 419 -1.95 -12.57 -3.83
CA ASN A 419 -0.71 -11.82 -3.77
C ASN A 419 -0.04 -11.98 -2.40
N PRO A 420 1.30 -11.87 -2.31
CA PRO A 420 1.97 -11.73 -1.03
C PRO A 420 1.41 -10.51 -0.25
N PRO A 421 1.07 -10.62 1.05
CA PRO A 421 0.48 -9.54 1.86
C PRO A 421 1.49 -8.45 2.26
N VAL A 422 2.00 -7.74 1.25
CA VAL A 422 2.82 -6.54 1.41
C VAL A 422 1.97 -5.36 1.90
N SER A 423 2.61 -4.30 2.38
CA SER A 423 1.88 -3.07 2.74
C SER A 423 1.52 -2.26 1.50
N CYS A 424 0.36 -1.59 1.50
CA CYS A 424 -0.21 -0.78 0.41
C CYS A 424 0.74 0.28 -0.18
N SER A 425 1.66 0.81 0.61
CA SER A 425 2.57 1.90 0.22
C SER A 425 3.94 1.41 -0.28
N THR A 426 4.01 0.17 -0.76
CA THR A 426 5.28 -0.45 -1.19
C THR A 426 5.39 -0.49 -2.71
N PRO A 427 6.61 -0.50 -3.27
CA PRO A 427 6.84 -0.78 -4.69
C PRO A 427 6.15 -2.06 -5.17
N GLN A 428 6.09 -3.09 -4.32
CA GLN A 428 5.40 -4.35 -4.60
C GLN A 428 3.90 -4.16 -4.76
N SER A 429 3.22 -3.46 -3.84
CA SER A 429 1.78 -3.21 -3.95
C SER A 429 1.42 -2.47 -5.24
N ALA A 430 2.24 -1.50 -5.65
CA ALA A 430 2.05 -0.82 -6.93
C ALA A 430 2.22 -1.75 -8.15
N ALA A 431 3.25 -2.60 -8.14
CA ALA A 431 3.45 -3.60 -9.19
C ALA A 431 2.27 -4.57 -9.27
N TYR A 432 1.81 -5.09 -8.12
CA TYR A 432 0.65 -5.99 -8.04
C TYR A 432 -0.64 -5.32 -8.51
N SER A 433 -0.83 -4.04 -8.20
CA SER A 433 -2.01 -3.27 -8.62
C SER A 433 -2.12 -3.15 -10.15
N LEU A 434 -0.99 -2.95 -10.84
CA LEU A 434 -0.96 -2.88 -12.31
C LEU A 434 -1.11 -4.28 -12.93
N LEU A 435 -0.36 -5.27 -12.43
CA LEU A 435 -0.42 -6.64 -12.92
C LEU A 435 -1.83 -7.25 -12.74
N GLY A 436 -2.41 -7.12 -11.57
CA GLY A 436 -3.75 -7.63 -11.27
C GLY A 436 -4.86 -6.94 -12.06
N LYS A 437 -4.65 -5.68 -12.48
CA LYS A 437 -5.54 -5.01 -13.45
C LYS A 437 -5.55 -5.70 -14.81
N LEU A 438 -4.38 -6.16 -15.28
CA LEU A 438 -4.30 -6.93 -16.53
C LEU A 438 -4.97 -8.31 -16.38
N GLU A 439 -4.83 -8.95 -15.21
CA GLU A 439 -5.54 -10.20 -14.88
C GLU A 439 -7.08 -10.00 -14.88
N ALA A 440 -7.56 -8.89 -14.29
CA ALA A 440 -8.97 -8.53 -14.25
C ALA A 440 -9.53 -8.28 -15.66
N LEU A 441 -8.78 -7.60 -16.53
CA LEU A 441 -9.14 -7.44 -17.94
C LEU A 441 -9.20 -8.80 -18.65
N GLU A 442 -8.23 -9.68 -18.43
CA GLU A 442 -8.21 -11.00 -19.07
C GLU A 442 -9.41 -11.85 -18.64
N ALA A 443 -9.77 -11.83 -17.35
CA ALA A 443 -10.98 -12.47 -16.83
C ALA A 443 -12.26 -11.91 -17.48
N SER A 444 -12.33 -10.60 -17.67
CA SER A 444 -13.42 -9.93 -18.39
C SER A 444 -13.54 -10.39 -19.84
N LEU A 445 -12.42 -10.46 -20.56
CA LEU A 445 -12.41 -10.89 -21.96
C LEU A 445 -12.78 -12.39 -22.09
N LYS A 446 -12.30 -13.25 -21.20
CA LYS A 446 -12.61 -14.70 -21.16
C LYS A 446 -14.10 -14.95 -20.92
N THR A 447 -14.73 -14.17 -20.05
CA THR A 447 -16.15 -14.29 -19.72
C THR A 447 -17.08 -13.56 -20.70
N GLY A 448 -16.52 -12.74 -21.60
CA GLY A 448 -17.28 -11.92 -22.55
C GLY A 448 -18.11 -10.81 -21.89
N ARG A 449 -17.88 -10.52 -20.60
CA ARG A 449 -18.63 -9.53 -19.83
C ARG A 449 -17.91 -8.17 -19.90
N PRO A 450 -18.60 -7.04 -20.20
CA PRO A 450 -17.96 -5.74 -20.30
C PRO A 450 -17.20 -5.33 -19.04
N TYR A 451 -15.94 -4.93 -19.21
CA TYR A 451 -15.14 -4.36 -18.15
C TYR A 451 -15.63 -2.94 -17.80
N ARG A 452 -15.87 -2.69 -16.51
CA ARG A 452 -16.22 -1.37 -15.93
C ARG A 452 -15.25 -0.94 -14.83
N GLY A 453 -14.44 -1.86 -14.34
CA GLY A 453 -13.49 -1.64 -13.26
C GLY A 453 -13.04 -2.96 -12.62
N ASP A 454 -12.39 -2.84 -11.48
CA ASP A 454 -11.86 -3.96 -10.72
C ASP A 454 -11.96 -3.74 -9.21
N ILE A 455 -11.97 -4.88 -8.51
CA ILE A 455 -11.88 -4.97 -7.05
C ILE A 455 -10.51 -5.57 -6.72
N HIS A 456 -9.59 -4.75 -6.24
CA HIS A 456 -8.26 -5.21 -5.84
C HIS A 456 -8.28 -5.56 -4.35
N ILE A 457 -8.13 -6.84 -4.04
CA ILE A 457 -7.99 -7.34 -2.68
C ILE A 457 -6.52 -7.27 -2.29
N GLU A 458 -6.22 -6.56 -1.20
CA GLU A 458 -4.90 -6.53 -0.57
C GLU A 458 -4.91 -7.45 0.66
N PRO A 459 -4.28 -8.64 0.58
CA PRO A 459 -4.33 -9.61 1.66
C PRO A 459 -3.77 -9.04 2.98
N HIS A 460 -4.50 -9.26 4.07
CA HIS A 460 -4.22 -8.73 5.41
C HIS A 460 -4.21 -7.20 5.54
N HIS A 461 -4.86 -6.48 4.62
CA HIS A 461 -4.88 -5.02 4.66
C HIS A 461 -6.26 -4.44 4.35
N GLY A 462 -6.76 -4.61 3.12
CA GLY A 462 -7.98 -3.95 2.70
C GLY A 462 -8.38 -4.22 1.26
N THR A 463 -9.30 -3.39 0.77
CA THR A 463 -9.89 -3.53 -0.57
C THR A 463 -9.82 -2.20 -1.29
N ASN A 464 -9.58 -2.24 -2.60
CA ASN A 464 -9.75 -1.10 -3.50
C ASN A 464 -10.87 -1.40 -4.50
N ILE A 465 -11.73 -0.42 -4.75
CA ILE A 465 -12.62 -0.42 -5.92
C ILE A 465 -12.15 0.68 -6.85
N VAL A 466 -11.91 0.30 -8.11
CA VAL A 466 -11.40 1.21 -9.13
C VAL A 466 -12.22 1.07 -10.40
N GLY A 467 -12.75 2.16 -10.96
CA GLY A 467 -13.46 2.07 -12.24
C GLY A 467 -14.40 3.23 -12.55
N SER A 468 -15.43 2.91 -13.35
CA SER A 468 -16.39 3.88 -13.90
C SER A 468 -17.35 4.48 -12.88
N LEU A 469 -17.49 3.90 -11.68
CA LEU A 469 -18.34 4.49 -10.63
C LEU A 469 -17.72 5.82 -10.15
N ASP A 470 -18.55 6.73 -9.66
CA ASP A 470 -18.07 7.86 -8.86
C ASP A 470 -17.81 7.43 -7.39
N LEU A 471 -17.15 8.29 -6.61
CA LEU A 471 -16.78 7.96 -5.23
C LEU A 471 -18.03 7.78 -4.36
N ALA A 472 -19.02 8.66 -4.50
CA ALA A 472 -20.25 8.61 -3.73
C ALA A 472 -21.14 7.38 -4.07
N GLN A 473 -21.16 6.93 -5.32
CA GLN A 473 -21.81 5.69 -5.76
C GLN A 473 -21.13 4.49 -5.11
N THR A 474 -19.79 4.43 -5.15
CA THR A 474 -19.03 3.36 -4.50
C THR A 474 -19.35 3.30 -3.00
N ALA A 475 -19.34 4.44 -2.31
CA ALA A 475 -19.71 4.52 -0.90
C ALA A 475 -21.16 4.06 -0.63
N ARG A 476 -22.13 4.45 -1.48
CA ARG A 476 -23.53 4.00 -1.34
C ARG A 476 -23.68 2.49 -1.47
N LEU A 477 -22.98 1.87 -2.41
CA LEU A 477 -23.04 0.42 -2.63
C LEU A 477 -22.43 -0.38 -1.46
N LEU A 478 -21.46 0.21 -0.76
CA LEU A 478 -20.80 -0.44 0.38
C LEU A 478 -21.51 -0.20 1.71
N ASN A 479 -22.33 0.85 1.81
CA ASN A 479 -23.05 1.24 3.03
C ASN A 479 -24.53 0.83 3.04
N GLY A 480 -25.11 0.53 1.87
CA GLY A 480 -26.46 -0.04 1.74
C GLY A 480 -26.44 -1.55 1.86
#